data_AF-A0A517L3U8-F1
#
_entry.id   AF-A0A517L3U8-F1
#
_cell.length_a   1.000
_cell.length_b   1.000
_cell.length_c   1.000
_cell.angle_alpha   90.00
_cell.angle_beta   90.00
_cell.angle_gamma   90.00
#
_symmetry.space_group_name_H-M   'P 1'
#
loop_
_entity.id
_entity.type
_entity.pdbx_description
1 polymer ?
#
loop_
_entity_poly.entity_id
_entity_poly.type
_entity_poly.pdbx_seq_one_letter_code
_entity_poly.pdbx_strand_id
1 'polypeptide(L)'
;MTEYYTVWKLKFSLSFQDPDVPGTRFHTTVFVETDAAKGHGWVHHATGDITSSNGMTYESKFRDRPESSQTFAGKEFLGYVAASTYPESFNTVLLTVPLPPQQKAFNTATMKTEPFKTRNPLTFYNPGEPRRPLIKCTEWTEQRAIPALHAAGLLQQPASQTTTSTSSMQPNINRTQTEANAWEWDDTEKRYRYWDAARMEWIWAGVSK
;
A
#
# COMPACT_ATOMS: atom_id res chain seq x y z
N MET A 1 29.22 5.13 -6.40
CA MET A 1 28.39 3.90 -6.31
C MET A 1 27.02 4.35 -5.88
N THR A 2 25.96 3.94 -6.58
CA THR A 2 24.60 4.24 -6.15
C THR A 2 24.24 3.24 -5.06
N GLU A 3 24.12 3.73 -3.83
CA GLU A 3 23.67 2.93 -2.69
C GLU A 3 22.13 2.83 -2.73
N TYR A 4 21.61 1.69 -2.31
CA TYR A 4 20.18 1.41 -2.30
C TYR A 4 19.76 0.84 -0.94
N TYR A 5 18.60 1.27 -0.47
CA TYR A 5 17.95 0.69 0.70
C TYR A 5 16.88 -0.30 0.28
N THR A 6 16.78 -1.38 1.06
CA THR A 6 15.77 -2.41 0.83
C THR A 6 14.43 -1.95 1.39
N VAL A 7 13.37 -2.10 0.62
CA VAL A 7 12.02 -1.69 1.01
C VAL A 7 11.14 -2.91 1.21
N TRP A 8 10.42 -2.92 2.33
CA TRP A 8 9.60 -4.01 2.79
C TRP A 8 8.19 -3.54 3.14
N LYS A 9 7.19 -4.39 2.94
CA LYS A 9 5.87 -4.29 3.55
C LYS A 9 5.90 -5.07 4.85
N LEU A 10 5.52 -4.43 5.95
CA LEU A 10 5.42 -5.07 7.26
C LEU A 10 3.97 -5.17 7.69
N LYS A 11 3.62 -6.24 8.40
CA LYS A 11 2.30 -6.44 9.02
C LYS A 11 2.47 -6.59 10.53
N PHE A 12 1.67 -5.84 11.30
CA PHE A 12 1.59 -5.94 12.74
C PHE A 12 0.17 -6.27 13.20
N SER A 13 0.02 -7.20 14.14
CA SER A 13 -1.25 -7.54 14.76
C SER A 13 -1.83 -6.33 15.50
N LEU A 14 -3.14 -6.13 15.36
CA LEU A 14 -3.87 -5.09 16.09
C LEU A 14 -4.29 -5.58 17.47
N SER A 15 -4.22 -4.72 18.48
CA SER A 15 -4.75 -5.03 19.83
C SER A 15 -6.27 -5.21 19.82
N PHE A 16 -6.98 -4.48 18.96
CA PHE A 16 -8.43 -4.56 18.80
C PHE A 16 -8.81 -4.59 17.31
N GLN A 17 -9.66 -5.55 16.96
CA GLN A 17 -10.22 -5.67 15.61
C GLN A 17 -11.43 -4.75 15.46
N ASP A 18 -11.64 -4.21 14.25
CA ASP A 18 -12.81 -3.39 13.97
C ASP A 18 -14.01 -4.31 13.72
N PRO A 19 -15.09 -4.26 14.52
CA PRO A 19 -16.23 -5.15 14.35
C PRO A 19 -16.97 -4.91 13.02
N ASP A 20 -16.80 -3.73 12.39
CA ASP A 20 -17.39 -3.42 11.09
C ASP A 20 -16.53 -3.85 9.89
N VAL A 21 -15.36 -4.46 10.13
CA VAL A 21 -14.49 -5.01 9.09
C VAL A 21 -14.27 -6.51 9.34
N PRO A 22 -14.80 -7.41 8.48
CA PRO A 22 -14.66 -8.84 8.70
C PRO A 22 -13.21 -9.32 8.56
N GLY A 23 -12.86 -10.36 9.33
CA GLY A 23 -11.57 -11.04 9.27
C GLY A 23 -10.47 -10.43 10.13
N THR A 24 -9.33 -11.13 10.22
CA THR A 24 -8.15 -10.63 10.95
C THR A 24 -7.49 -9.49 10.18
N ARG A 25 -7.38 -8.34 10.82
CA ARG A 25 -6.75 -7.15 10.26
C ARG A 25 -5.41 -6.88 10.93
N PHE A 26 -4.51 -6.32 10.13
CA PHE A 26 -3.17 -5.89 10.53
C PHE A 26 -3.05 -4.37 10.40
N HIS A 27 -2.07 -3.81 11.10
CA HIS A 27 -1.46 -2.54 10.75
C HIS A 27 -0.37 -2.80 9.73
N THR A 28 -0.60 -2.38 8.49
CA THR A 28 0.34 -2.62 7.38
C THR A 28 1.12 -1.34 7.09
N THR A 29 2.44 -1.46 6.99
CA THR A 29 3.35 -0.31 6.83
C THR A 29 4.39 -0.56 5.74
N VAL A 30 4.96 0.51 5.20
CA VAL A 30 6.17 0.43 4.36
C VAL A 30 7.39 0.66 5.26
N PHE A 31 8.43 -0.15 5.12
CA PHE A 31 9.66 -0.05 5.90
C PHE A 31 10.85 0.03 4.96
N VAL A 32 11.67 1.06 5.15
CA VAL A 32 12.93 1.25 4.43
C VAL A 32 14.06 0.90 5.38
N GLU A 33 14.76 -0.20 5.07
CA GLU A 33 15.88 -0.71 5.86
C GLU A 33 17.16 0.04 5.49
N THR A 34 17.52 1.03 6.31
CA THR A 34 18.67 1.90 6.08
C THR A 34 19.96 1.40 6.72
N ASP A 35 19.89 0.43 7.64
CA ASP A 35 21.04 -0.29 8.20
C ASP A 35 20.75 -1.79 8.14
N ALA A 36 21.19 -2.44 7.05
CA ALA A 36 20.98 -3.88 6.83
C ALA A 36 21.78 -4.77 7.80
N ALA A 37 22.86 -4.26 8.40
CA ALA A 37 23.64 -5.03 9.37
C ALA A 37 22.89 -5.19 10.69
N LYS A 38 22.10 -4.18 11.07
CA LYS A 38 21.30 -4.20 12.30
C LYS A 38 19.81 -4.49 12.05
N GLY A 39 19.35 -4.37 10.81
CA GLY A 39 17.94 -4.50 10.44
C GLY A 39 17.10 -3.30 10.83
N HIS A 40 17.72 -2.13 10.99
CA HIS A 40 17.04 -0.91 11.43
C HIS A 40 16.67 -0.02 10.25
N GLY A 41 15.71 0.86 10.45
CA GLY A 41 15.25 1.73 9.39
C GLY A 41 14.09 2.61 9.77
N TRP A 42 13.29 2.95 8.77
CA TRP A 42 12.19 3.89 8.90
C TRP A 42 10.89 3.27 8.44
N VAL A 43 9.87 3.39 9.27
CA VAL A 43 8.51 2.99 8.97
C VAL A 43 7.73 4.20 8.45
N HIS A 44 7.10 4.04 7.30
CA HIS A 44 6.13 4.96 6.73
C HIS A 44 4.73 4.35 6.83
N HIS A 45 3.79 5.07 7.45
CA HIS A 45 2.44 4.55 7.62
C HIS A 45 1.38 5.64 7.74
N ALA A 46 0.12 5.24 7.55
CA ALA A 46 -1.01 5.98 8.06
C ALA A 46 -1.28 5.52 9.50
N THR A 47 -1.35 6.45 10.45
CA THR A 47 -1.59 6.21 11.88
C THR A 47 -2.83 6.96 12.36
N GLY A 48 -3.35 6.61 13.54
CA GLY A 48 -4.62 7.14 14.06
C GLY A 48 -5.82 6.24 13.76
N ASP A 49 -7.01 6.82 13.69
CA ASP A 49 -8.26 6.07 13.57
C ASP A 49 -9.30 6.78 12.68
N ILE A 50 -10.30 6.02 12.21
CA ILE A 50 -11.35 6.49 11.30
C ILE A 50 -12.58 7.05 12.02
N THR A 51 -12.53 7.19 13.35
CA THR A 51 -13.57 7.83 14.17
C THR A 51 -13.21 9.28 14.51
N SER A 52 -11.90 9.60 14.53
CA SER A 52 -11.35 10.93 14.73
C SER A 52 -11.75 11.89 13.62
N SER A 53 -12.03 13.15 13.96
CA SER A 53 -12.50 14.18 13.04
C SER A 53 -11.51 14.49 11.90
N ASN A 54 -10.21 14.32 12.17
CA ASN A 54 -9.14 14.49 11.18
C ASN A 54 -8.80 13.18 10.44
N GLY A 55 -9.45 12.07 10.79
CA GLY A 55 -9.13 10.74 10.29
C GLY A 55 -7.72 10.30 10.70
N MET A 56 -7.08 9.55 9.81
CA MET A 56 -5.72 9.07 9.98
C MET A 56 -4.71 10.10 9.43
N THR A 57 -3.50 10.11 10.00
CA THR A 57 -2.39 10.98 9.58
C THR A 57 -1.22 10.16 9.06
N TYR A 58 -0.41 10.74 8.19
CA TYR A 58 0.86 10.14 7.78
C TYR A 58 1.93 10.38 8.85
N GLU A 59 2.72 9.37 9.13
CA GLU A 59 3.91 9.46 9.99
C GLU A 59 5.06 8.64 9.39
N SER A 60 6.28 9.19 9.50
CA SER A 60 7.52 8.46 9.28
C SER A 60 8.29 8.39 10.59
N LYS A 61 8.66 7.17 11.00
CA LYS A 61 9.26 6.92 12.31
C LYS A 61 10.41 5.92 12.23
N PHE A 62 11.53 6.28 12.85
CA PHE A 62 12.64 5.35 13.02
C PHE A 62 12.22 4.16 13.87
N ARG A 63 12.65 2.97 13.46
CA ARG A 63 12.40 1.72 14.17
C ARG A 63 13.65 0.85 14.11
N ASP A 64 13.95 0.22 15.24
CA ASP A 64 14.89 -0.90 15.29
C ASP A 64 14.33 -2.11 14.53
N ARG A 65 14.93 -3.29 14.71
CA ARG A 65 14.56 -4.51 13.97
C ARG A 65 13.06 -4.84 14.13
N PRO A 66 12.21 -4.67 13.10
CA PRO A 66 10.76 -4.80 13.25
C PRO A 66 10.29 -6.18 13.70
N GLU A 67 11.05 -7.23 13.34
CA GLU A 67 10.81 -8.63 13.71
C GLU A 67 10.98 -8.89 15.21
N SER A 68 11.58 -7.96 15.97
CA SER A 68 11.67 -8.05 17.43
C SER A 68 10.37 -7.64 18.15
N SER A 69 9.42 -7.02 17.45
CA SER A 69 8.14 -6.64 18.05
C SER A 69 7.26 -7.85 18.31
N GLN A 70 6.66 -7.93 19.50
CA GLN A 70 5.66 -8.96 19.83
C GLN A 70 4.43 -8.92 18.89
N THR A 71 4.15 -7.77 18.28
CA THR A 71 3.03 -7.60 17.34
C THR A 71 3.40 -7.94 15.90
N PHE A 72 4.67 -8.25 15.60
CA PHE A 72 5.10 -8.56 14.24
C PHE A 72 4.40 -9.82 13.71
N ALA A 73 3.77 -9.69 12.54
CA ALA A 73 2.99 -10.75 11.92
C ALA A 73 3.53 -11.17 10.54
N GLY A 74 4.31 -10.32 9.87
CA GLY A 74 4.90 -10.67 8.58
C GLY A 74 5.69 -9.55 7.92
N LYS A 75 6.52 -9.94 6.95
CA LYS A 75 7.37 -9.09 6.14
C LYS A 75 7.39 -9.60 4.70
N GLU A 76 7.28 -8.70 3.75
CA GLU A 76 7.24 -9.00 2.31
C GLU A 76 8.10 -7.98 1.56
N PHE A 77 8.95 -8.45 0.65
CA PHE A 77 9.83 -7.58 -0.13
C PHE A 77 9.05 -6.75 -1.14
N LEU A 78 9.33 -5.45 -1.23
CA LEU A 78 8.68 -4.54 -2.19
C LEU A 78 9.63 -4.08 -3.31
N GLY A 79 10.92 -3.90 -3.02
CA GLY A 79 11.88 -3.36 -3.97
C GLY A 79 13.04 -2.65 -3.28
N TYR A 80 13.71 -1.78 -4.05
CA TYR A 80 14.81 -0.94 -3.59
C TYR A 80 14.52 0.54 -3.87
N VAL A 81 15.03 1.41 -3.01
CA VAL A 81 15.03 2.86 -3.20
C VAL A 81 16.47 3.38 -3.20
N ALA A 82 16.78 4.33 -4.08
CA ALA A 82 18.09 4.97 -4.10
C ALA A 82 18.32 5.75 -2.80
N ALA A 83 19.43 5.44 -2.10
CA ALA A 83 19.81 6.12 -0.87
C ALA A 83 20.03 7.62 -1.08
N SER A 84 20.43 8.03 -2.30
CA SER A 84 20.68 9.43 -2.64
C SER A 84 19.45 10.33 -2.67
N THR A 85 18.24 9.76 -2.76
CA THR A 85 16.97 10.53 -2.81
C THR A 85 16.07 10.26 -1.61
N TYR A 86 16.48 9.35 -0.72
CA TYR A 86 15.74 8.96 0.47
C TYR A 86 16.29 9.75 1.68
N PRO A 87 15.44 10.29 2.58
CA PRO A 87 13.98 10.08 2.70
C PRO A 87 13.08 11.07 1.95
N GLU A 88 13.63 12.13 1.35
CA GLU A 88 12.85 13.26 0.83
C GLU A 88 11.85 12.84 -0.25
N SER A 89 12.27 12.01 -1.20
CA SER A 89 11.41 11.53 -2.29
C SER A 89 10.22 10.70 -1.79
N PHE A 90 10.45 9.82 -0.82
CA PHE A 90 9.41 9.02 -0.18
C PHE A 90 8.39 9.90 0.54
N ASN A 91 8.87 10.82 1.38
CA ASN A 91 7.98 11.74 2.11
C ASN A 91 7.17 12.61 1.14
N THR A 92 7.81 13.13 0.09
CA THR A 92 7.15 13.96 -0.92
C THR A 92 5.99 13.20 -1.57
N VAL A 93 6.21 11.97 -2.02
CA VAL A 93 5.13 11.17 -2.65
C VAL A 93 4.05 10.82 -1.62
N LEU A 94 4.42 10.26 -0.46
CA LEU A 94 3.45 9.75 0.50
C LEU A 94 2.60 10.83 1.16
N LEU A 95 3.11 12.05 1.30
CA LEU A 95 2.33 13.20 1.79
C LEU A 95 1.23 13.65 0.80
N THR A 96 1.35 13.32 -0.48
CA THR A 96 0.31 13.61 -1.48
C THR A 96 -0.78 12.55 -1.56
N VAL A 97 -0.54 11.36 -0.98
CA VAL A 97 -1.49 10.25 -1.04
C VAL A 97 -2.66 10.50 -0.08
N PRO A 98 -3.92 10.56 -0.55
CA PRO A 98 -5.06 10.83 0.32
C PRO A 98 -5.17 9.82 1.46
N LEU A 99 -5.02 10.31 2.70
CA LEU A 99 -5.14 9.52 3.91
C LEU A 99 -6.60 9.11 4.18
N PRO A 100 -6.83 8.00 4.91
CA PRO A 100 -8.17 7.62 5.33
C PRO A 100 -8.85 8.74 6.15
N PRO A 101 -9.97 9.31 5.68
CA PRO A 101 -10.69 10.32 6.44
C PRO A 101 -11.47 9.68 7.60
N GLN A 102 -12.12 10.53 8.40
CA GLN A 102 -13.20 10.08 9.27
C GLN A 102 -14.25 9.34 8.43
N GLN A 103 -14.65 8.15 8.88
CA GLN A 103 -15.63 7.30 8.22
C GLN A 103 -16.68 6.76 9.20
N LYS A 104 -16.42 6.84 10.50
CA LYS A 104 -17.33 6.45 11.58
C LYS A 104 -17.63 7.65 12.47
N ALA A 105 -18.84 7.70 12.98
CA ALA A 105 -19.29 8.72 13.92
C ALA A 105 -20.24 8.08 14.94
N PHE A 106 -20.44 8.76 16.07
CA PHE A 106 -21.41 8.32 17.07
C PHE A 106 -22.83 8.60 16.57
N ASN A 107 -23.65 7.56 16.45
CA ASN A 107 -25.06 7.67 16.12
C ASN A 107 -25.89 7.65 17.41
N THR A 108 -26.55 8.77 17.70
CA THR A 108 -27.40 8.92 18.90
C THR A 108 -28.67 8.07 18.85
N ALA A 109 -29.14 7.67 17.66
CA ALA A 109 -30.32 6.83 17.52
C ALA A 109 -30.04 5.37 17.92
N THR A 110 -28.83 4.87 17.66
CA THR A 110 -28.43 3.48 17.96
C THR A 110 -27.50 3.38 19.17
N MET A 111 -27.01 4.52 19.67
CA MET A 111 -26.01 4.64 20.74
C MET A 111 -24.71 3.90 20.43
N LYS A 112 -24.28 3.89 19.16
CA LYS A 112 -23.09 3.18 18.69
C LYS A 112 -22.21 4.08 17.83
N THR A 113 -20.91 3.80 17.81
CA THR A 113 -19.99 4.35 16.80
C THR A 113 -20.03 3.50 15.56
N GLU A 114 -20.60 4.02 14.48
CA GLU A 114 -20.86 3.26 13.26
C GLU A 114 -20.50 4.03 11.98
N PRO A 115 -20.32 3.34 10.84
CA PRO A 115 -20.01 3.97 9.57
C PRO A 115 -21.11 4.94 9.12
N PHE A 116 -20.72 6.10 8.59
CA PHE A 116 -21.66 7.09 8.04
C PHE A 116 -21.62 7.14 6.51
N LYS A 117 -22.70 7.65 5.90
CA LYS A 117 -22.82 7.94 4.47
C LYS A 117 -22.25 9.33 4.15
N THR A 118 -22.81 10.36 4.74
CA THR A 118 -22.31 11.73 4.57
C THR A 118 -21.89 12.25 5.92
N ARG A 119 -20.81 13.03 5.96
CA ARG A 119 -20.35 13.68 7.19
C ARG A 119 -21.10 14.99 7.44
N ASN A 120 -21.41 15.72 6.37
CA ASN A 120 -22.10 16.99 6.43
C ASN A 120 -23.12 17.09 5.28
N PRO A 121 -24.43 16.96 5.54
CA PRO A 121 -25.02 16.61 6.84
C PRO A 121 -24.61 15.21 7.29
N LEU A 122 -24.55 14.95 8.61
CA LEU A 122 -24.23 13.62 9.13
C LEU A 122 -25.40 12.67 8.88
N THR A 123 -25.21 11.64 8.06
CA THR A 123 -26.23 10.61 7.81
C THR A 123 -25.64 9.22 7.91
N PHE A 124 -26.37 8.28 8.50
CA PHE A 124 -25.95 6.89 8.69
C PHE A 124 -26.63 5.94 7.70
N TYR A 125 -26.05 4.77 7.50
CA TYR A 125 -26.67 3.70 6.71
C TYR A 125 -27.90 3.14 7.44
N ASN A 126 -28.95 2.82 6.70
CA ASN A 126 -30.11 2.12 7.23
C ASN A 126 -29.78 0.64 7.52
N PRO A 127 -30.55 -0.04 8.39
CA PRO A 127 -30.42 -1.48 8.58
C PRO A 127 -30.54 -2.24 7.24
N GLY A 128 -29.55 -3.09 6.93
CA GLY A 128 -29.49 -3.86 5.68
C GLY A 128 -29.04 -3.06 4.45
N GLU A 129 -28.83 -1.74 4.55
CA GLU A 129 -28.28 -0.95 3.44
C GLU A 129 -26.82 -1.34 3.19
N PRO A 130 -26.42 -1.61 1.93
CA PRO A 130 -25.02 -1.86 1.60
C PRO A 130 -24.12 -0.70 2.02
N ARG A 131 -23.07 -1.03 2.79
CA ARG A 131 -22.09 -0.05 3.29
C ARG A 131 -20.91 0.04 2.33
N ARG A 132 -20.36 1.25 2.18
CA ARG A 132 -19.04 1.40 1.55
C ARG A 132 -17.97 0.70 2.41
N PRO A 133 -17.02 -0.03 1.80
CA PRO A 133 -15.89 -0.60 2.53
C PRO A 133 -15.10 0.49 3.25
N LEU A 134 -14.72 0.20 4.50
CA LEU A 134 -13.88 1.11 5.27
C LEU A 134 -12.45 1.05 4.74
N ILE A 135 -11.86 2.22 4.51
CA ILE A 135 -10.44 2.35 4.19
C ILE A 135 -9.71 2.61 5.50
N LYS A 136 -8.80 1.71 5.90
CA LYS A 136 -7.95 1.89 7.09
C LYS A 136 -6.48 2.01 6.66
N CYS A 137 -5.56 1.98 7.61
CA CYS A 137 -4.12 2.00 7.34
C CYS A 137 -3.69 0.93 6.32
N THR A 138 -4.24 -0.28 6.42
CA THR A 138 -3.89 -1.37 5.49
C THR A 138 -4.35 -1.07 4.07
N GLU A 139 -5.60 -0.65 3.86
CA GLU A 139 -6.06 -0.24 2.52
C GLU A 139 -5.25 0.95 1.99
N TRP A 140 -4.95 1.94 2.84
CA TRP A 140 -4.09 3.06 2.42
C TRP A 140 -2.71 2.58 1.98
N THR A 141 -2.07 1.71 2.76
CA THR A 141 -0.73 1.20 2.44
C THR A 141 -0.74 0.36 1.17
N GLU A 142 -1.62 -0.65 1.08
CA GLU A 142 -1.63 -1.62 -0.02
C GLU A 142 -2.22 -1.06 -1.31
N GLN A 143 -3.27 -0.25 -1.23
CA GLN A 143 -4.03 0.19 -2.41
C GLN A 143 -3.65 1.60 -2.89
N ARG A 144 -2.93 2.39 -2.08
CA ARG A 144 -2.58 3.79 -2.42
C ARG A 144 -1.10 4.07 -2.30
N ALA A 145 -0.50 3.87 -1.14
CA ALA A 145 0.87 4.25 -0.86
C ALA A 145 1.89 3.46 -1.70
N ILE A 146 1.82 2.12 -1.66
CA ILE A 146 2.72 1.25 -2.45
C ILE A 146 2.55 1.52 -3.96
N PRO A 147 1.33 1.55 -4.53
CA PRO A 147 1.13 1.94 -5.93
C PRO A 147 1.70 3.33 -6.27
N ALA A 148 1.52 4.33 -5.41
CA ALA A 148 2.06 5.68 -5.64
C ALA A 148 3.60 5.68 -5.68
N LEU A 149 4.26 4.91 -4.81
CA LEU A 149 5.71 4.77 -4.82
C LEU A 149 6.23 4.07 -6.09
N HIS A 150 5.49 3.06 -6.59
CA HIS A 150 5.80 2.45 -7.89
C HIS A 150 5.61 3.42 -9.05
N ALA A 151 4.48 4.15 -9.09
CA ALA A 151 4.18 5.12 -10.14
C ALA A 151 5.21 6.26 -10.19
N ALA A 152 5.77 6.64 -9.03
CA ALA A 152 6.85 7.62 -8.93
C ALA A 152 8.26 7.05 -9.23
N GLY A 153 8.38 5.75 -9.55
CA GLY A 153 9.66 5.09 -9.83
C GLY A 153 10.57 4.93 -8.61
N LEU A 154 10.03 5.06 -7.39
CA LEU A 154 10.80 4.99 -6.15
C LEU A 154 11.02 3.55 -5.65
N LEU A 155 10.24 2.59 -6.14
CA LEU A 155 10.40 1.16 -5.86
C LEU A 155 10.93 0.42 -7.08
N GLN A 156 12.24 0.21 -7.11
CA GLN A 156 12.94 -0.49 -8.18
C GLN A 156 12.98 -2.00 -7.91
N GLN A 157 12.71 -2.81 -8.93
CA GLN A 157 12.90 -4.25 -8.86
C GLN A 157 14.39 -4.60 -9.01
N PRO A 158 14.88 -5.72 -8.43
CA PRO A 158 16.20 -6.22 -8.77
C PRO A 158 16.25 -6.43 -10.30
N ALA A 159 17.31 -5.94 -10.93
CA ALA A 159 17.52 -6.16 -12.36
C ALA A 159 17.47 -7.68 -12.62
N SER A 160 16.42 -8.14 -13.30
CA SER A 160 16.38 -9.52 -13.76
C SER A 160 17.56 -9.70 -14.70
N GLN A 161 18.49 -10.60 -14.36
CA GLN A 161 19.62 -10.92 -15.21
C GLN A 161 19.07 -11.46 -16.54
N THR A 162 19.09 -10.63 -17.58
CA THR A 162 18.78 -11.03 -18.95
C THR A 162 19.79 -12.10 -19.34
N THR A 163 19.36 -13.36 -19.37
CA THR A 163 20.11 -14.43 -20.02
C THR A 163 19.97 -14.25 -21.52
N THR A 164 20.95 -13.60 -22.12
CA THR A 164 21.15 -13.56 -23.57
C THR A 164 21.30 -15.00 -24.08
N SER A 165 20.21 -15.56 -24.61
CA SER A 165 20.27 -16.71 -25.50
C SER A 165 19.98 -16.21 -26.91
N THR A 166 21.04 -16.09 -27.68
CA THR A 166 21.04 -15.79 -29.10
C THR A 166 20.23 -16.85 -29.84
N SER A 167 19.07 -16.49 -30.37
CA SER A 167 18.49 -17.21 -31.50
C SER A 167 17.76 -16.22 -32.41
N SER A 168 18.29 -16.13 -33.61
CA SER A 168 17.80 -15.36 -34.74
C SER A 168 16.37 -15.75 -35.10
N MET A 169 15.45 -14.79 -35.07
CA MET A 169 14.42 -14.56 -36.10
C MET A 169 13.53 -13.37 -35.69
N GLN A 170 13.60 -12.29 -36.45
CA GLN A 170 12.59 -11.22 -36.43
C GLN A 170 11.35 -11.70 -37.20
N PRO A 171 10.15 -11.22 -36.82
CA PRO A 171 9.67 -10.06 -37.54
C PRO A 171 9.31 -8.88 -36.63
N ASN A 172 9.47 -7.73 -37.24
CA ASN A 172 9.35 -6.37 -36.73
C ASN A 172 7.92 -6.06 -36.26
N ILE A 173 7.77 -5.74 -34.97
CA ILE A 173 6.62 -4.98 -34.45
C ILE A 173 7.16 -3.95 -33.47
N ASN A 174 7.34 -2.73 -33.96
CA ASN A 174 7.58 -1.54 -33.16
C ASN A 174 6.37 -1.28 -32.25
N ARG A 175 6.40 -1.82 -31.03
CA ARG A 175 5.69 -1.25 -29.89
C ARG A 175 6.69 -1.15 -28.75
N THR A 176 7.04 0.09 -28.41
CA THR A 176 7.98 0.50 -27.37
C THR A 176 7.76 -0.26 -26.07
N GLN A 177 8.76 -1.04 -25.68
CA GLN A 177 8.80 -1.92 -24.50
C GLN A 177 8.96 -1.15 -23.17
N THR A 178 8.38 0.05 -23.08
CA THR A 178 8.46 0.92 -21.89
C THR A 178 7.09 1.06 -21.21
N GLU A 179 6.00 0.63 -21.84
CA GLU A 179 4.64 0.74 -21.30
C GLU A 179 4.02 -0.59 -20.85
N ALA A 180 4.70 -1.73 -21.10
CA ALA A 180 4.13 -3.06 -20.93
C ALA A 180 3.92 -3.52 -19.47
N ASN A 181 4.34 -2.73 -18.47
CA ASN A 181 4.19 -3.07 -17.04
C ASN A 181 3.55 -1.93 -16.24
N ALA A 182 2.88 -0.98 -16.89
CA ALA A 182 2.15 0.06 -16.18
C ALA A 182 0.87 -0.52 -15.57
N TRP A 183 0.73 -0.41 -14.26
CA TRP A 183 -0.53 -0.72 -13.59
C TRP A 183 -1.60 0.28 -14.02
N GLU A 184 -2.64 -0.19 -14.68
CA GLU A 184 -3.82 0.59 -15.05
C GLU A 184 -4.95 0.34 -14.06
N TRP A 185 -5.70 1.40 -13.74
CA TRP A 185 -6.90 1.29 -12.92
C TRP A 185 -8.06 0.78 -13.77
N ASP A 186 -8.67 -0.34 -13.37
CA ASP A 186 -9.91 -0.82 -13.98
C ASP A 186 -11.13 -0.27 -13.21
N ASP A 187 -11.94 0.54 -13.88
CA ASP A 187 -13.11 1.14 -13.28
C ASP A 187 -14.29 0.19 -13.07
N THR A 188 -14.30 -0.95 -13.73
CA THR A 188 -15.36 -1.98 -13.56
C THR A 188 -15.08 -2.81 -12.31
N GLU A 189 -13.83 -3.23 -12.16
CA GLU A 189 -13.40 -4.13 -11.09
C GLU A 189 -12.90 -3.36 -9.85
N LYS A 190 -12.74 -2.03 -9.95
CA LYS A 190 -12.27 -1.13 -8.88
C LYS A 190 -10.93 -1.59 -8.27
N ARG A 191 -10.03 -2.06 -9.13
CA ARG A 191 -8.68 -2.52 -8.78
C ARG A 191 -7.70 -2.29 -9.93
N TYR A 192 -6.42 -2.23 -9.60
CA TYR A 192 -5.36 -2.12 -10.61
C TYR A 192 -5.12 -3.46 -11.30
N ARG A 193 -4.78 -3.41 -12.59
CA ARG A 193 -4.27 -4.54 -13.37
C ARG A 193 -3.06 -4.12 -14.20
N TYR A 194 -2.23 -5.07 -14.60
CA TYR A 194 -1.27 -4.85 -15.68
C TYR A 194 -1.30 -6.04 -16.63
N TRP A 195 -0.91 -5.81 -17.88
CA TRP A 195 -0.85 -6.86 -18.89
C TRP A 195 0.48 -7.60 -18.77
N ASP A 196 0.44 -8.88 -18.40
CA ASP A 196 1.63 -9.73 -18.38
C ASP A 196 1.81 -10.37 -19.77
N ALA A 197 2.73 -9.82 -20.55
CA ALA A 197 3.02 -10.31 -21.89
C ALA A 197 3.62 -11.74 -21.90
N ALA A 198 4.24 -12.19 -20.80
CA ALA A 198 4.80 -13.54 -20.71
C ALA A 198 3.71 -14.59 -20.44
N ARG A 199 2.64 -14.19 -19.74
CA ARG A 199 1.49 -15.07 -19.44
C ARG A 199 0.31 -14.86 -20.39
N MET A 200 0.35 -13.82 -21.21
CA MET A 200 -0.74 -13.40 -22.09
C MET A 200 -2.06 -13.18 -21.33
N GLU A 201 -1.98 -12.65 -20.11
CA GLU A 201 -3.15 -12.41 -19.25
C GLU A 201 -3.03 -11.10 -18.48
N TRP A 202 -4.19 -10.59 -18.02
CA TRP A 202 -4.24 -9.46 -17.10
C TRP A 202 -4.02 -9.94 -15.67
N ILE A 203 -2.97 -9.42 -15.03
CA ILE A 203 -2.67 -9.70 -13.63
C ILE A 203 -3.29 -8.60 -12.77
N TRP A 204 -4.14 -9.03 -11.83
CA TRP A 204 -4.89 -8.14 -10.95
C TRP A 204 -4.16 -7.92 -9.63
N ALA A 205 -4.15 -6.68 -9.15
CA ALA A 205 -3.59 -6.34 -7.84
C ALA A 205 -4.40 -7.06 -6.74
N GLY A 206 -3.73 -7.89 -5.94
CA GLY A 206 -4.32 -8.57 -4.78
C GLY A 206 -4.70 -10.05 -4.98
N VAL A 207 -4.30 -10.71 -6.07
CA VAL A 207 -4.46 -12.17 -6.20
C VAL A 207 -3.14 -12.87 -5.87
N SER A 208 -2.94 -13.25 -4.60
CA SER A 208 -2.13 -14.43 -4.30
C SER A 208 -3.08 -15.63 -4.36
N LYS A 209 -2.69 -16.66 -5.12
CA LYS A 209 -3.20 -18.01 -4.84
C LYS A 209 -2.70 -18.46 -3.47
#